data_AF-A0A257JB45-F1
#
_entry.id   AF-A0A257JB45-F1
#
_cell.length_a   1.000
_cell.length_b   1.000
_cell.length_c   1.000
_cell.angle_alpha   90.00
_cell.angle_beta   90.00
_cell.angle_gamma   90.00
#
_symmetry.space_group_name_H-M   'P 1'
#
loop_
_entity.id
_entity.type
_entity.pdbx_description
1 polymer ?
#
loop_
_entity_poly.entity_id
_entity_poly.type
_entity_poly.pdbx_seq_one_letter_code
_entity_poly.pdbx_strand_id
1 'polypeptide(L)'
;MRERLAALAAAQWQVPPDTLQFVDDHVCAGARRIAFDALVALAYQARVQLWSDGFYATPGLHWDRNTLQGKPFYYFAYGAACAEVLVDTLTGEHKLLRADVLHDVGTSLNPAIDIGQIEGAFIQGMGWLTSEELWWQPMDGSRHAGKLMTHAPSTYKIPTANDVPAHFQVQLYGQAN
;
A
#
# COMPACT_ATOMS: atom_id res chain seq x y z
N MET A 1 -21.56 4.83 -12.76
CA MET A 1 -21.56 4.04 -14.02
C MET A 1 -22.35 2.74 -13.92
N ARG A 2 -22.00 1.83 -12.99
CA ARG A 2 -22.68 0.52 -12.80
C ARG A 2 -24.21 0.62 -12.72
N GLU A 3 -24.73 1.56 -11.92
CA GLU A 3 -26.19 1.75 -11.75
C GLU A 3 -26.92 2.05 -13.06
N ARG A 4 -26.33 2.84 -13.97
CA ARG A 4 -26.94 3.17 -15.25
C ARG A 4 -26.98 1.97 -16.19
N LEU A 5 -25.92 1.17 -16.21
CA LEU A 5 -25.87 -0.08 -16.96
C LEU A 5 -26.85 -1.11 -16.39
N ALA A 6 -26.95 -1.18 -15.06
CA ALA A 6 -27.90 -2.05 -14.38
C ALA A 6 -29.35 -1.65 -14.69
N ALA A 7 -29.68 -0.36 -14.65
CA ALA A 7 -31.01 0.13 -15.01
C ALA A 7 -31.41 -0.21 -16.46
N LEU A 8 -30.47 -0.09 -17.41
CA LEU A 8 -30.72 -0.46 -18.81
C LEU A 8 -30.99 -1.97 -18.96
N ALA A 9 -30.13 -2.82 -18.39
CA ALA A 9 -30.30 -4.27 -18.44
C ALA A 9 -31.60 -4.72 -17.72
N ALA A 10 -31.90 -4.11 -16.57
CA ALA A 10 -33.11 -4.35 -15.79
C ALA A 10 -34.37 -4.02 -16.60
N ALA A 11 -34.39 -2.87 -17.28
CA ALA A 11 -35.51 -2.47 -18.12
C ALA A 11 -35.71 -3.43 -19.31
N GLN A 12 -34.63 -3.85 -19.97
CA GLN A 12 -34.70 -4.79 -21.10
C GLN A 12 -35.19 -6.17 -20.67
N TRP A 13 -34.86 -6.59 -19.45
CA TRP A 13 -35.22 -7.90 -18.92
C TRP A 13 -36.46 -7.90 -18.02
N GLN A 14 -37.04 -6.74 -17.70
CA GLN A 14 -38.18 -6.62 -16.78
C GLN A 14 -37.89 -7.29 -15.43
N VAL A 15 -36.69 -7.07 -14.91
CA VAL A 15 -36.24 -7.58 -13.59
C VAL A 15 -35.82 -6.42 -12.70
N PRO A 16 -35.86 -6.54 -11.36
CA PRO A 16 -35.37 -5.50 -10.48
C PRO A 16 -33.84 -5.30 -10.65
N PRO A 17 -33.33 -4.05 -10.70
CA PRO A 17 -31.89 -3.78 -10.87
C PRO A 17 -31.00 -4.45 -9.82
N ASP A 18 -31.49 -4.58 -8.59
CA ASP A 18 -30.75 -5.17 -7.46
C ASP A 18 -30.53 -6.69 -7.61
N THR A 19 -31.26 -7.34 -8.53
CA THR A 19 -31.08 -8.76 -8.86
C THR A 19 -29.97 -8.99 -9.88
N LEU A 20 -29.40 -7.94 -10.46
CA LEU A 20 -28.34 -8.03 -11.46
C LEU A 20 -26.97 -8.21 -10.81
N GLN A 21 -26.23 -9.20 -11.31
CA GLN A 21 -24.85 -9.46 -10.91
C GLN A 21 -23.90 -9.13 -12.05
N PHE A 22 -22.84 -8.38 -11.75
CA PHE A 22 -21.74 -8.09 -12.67
C PHE A 22 -20.59 -9.00 -12.25
N VAL A 23 -20.34 -10.05 -13.02
CA VAL A 23 -19.38 -11.12 -12.67
C VAL A 23 -18.80 -11.73 -13.94
N ASP A 24 -17.51 -12.07 -13.91
CA ASP A 24 -16.78 -12.74 -14.99
C ASP A 24 -17.05 -12.13 -16.38
N ASP A 25 -16.88 -10.81 -16.51
CA ASP A 25 -17.14 -10.04 -17.74
C ASP A 25 -18.57 -10.13 -18.29
N HIS A 26 -19.54 -10.44 -17.44
CA HIS A 26 -20.94 -10.55 -17.82
C HIS A 26 -21.88 -9.87 -16.82
N VAL A 27 -23.09 -9.59 -17.29
CA VAL A 27 -24.22 -9.17 -16.45
C VAL A 27 -25.27 -10.27 -16.48
N CYS A 28 -25.68 -10.72 -15.29
CA CYS A 28 -26.55 -11.88 -15.11
C CYS A 28 -27.81 -11.50 -14.31
N ALA A 29 -28.96 -12.07 -14.71
CA ALA A 29 -30.21 -12.08 -13.94
C ALA A 29 -30.89 -13.44 -14.08
N GLY A 30 -30.76 -14.30 -13.06
CA GLY A 30 -31.21 -15.69 -13.13
C GLY A 30 -30.52 -16.44 -14.27
N ALA A 31 -31.30 -17.01 -15.20
CA ALA A 31 -30.78 -17.72 -16.37
C ALA A 31 -30.34 -16.78 -17.54
N ARG A 32 -30.63 -15.48 -17.45
CA ARG A 32 -30.26 -14.52 -18.50
C ARG A 32 -28.85 -13.99 -18.26
N ARG A 33 -28.07 -13.90 -19.33
CA ARG A 33 -26.68 -13.44 -19.31
C ARG A 33 -26.39 -12.64 -20.57
N ILE A 34 -25.66 -11.54 -20.42
CA ILE A 34 -25.10 -10.75 -21.53
C ILE A 34 -23.63 -10.45 -21.24
N ALA A 35 -22.78 -10.46 -22.27
CA ALA A 35 -21.40 -10.02 -22.14
C ALA A 35 -21.36 -8.52 -21.80
N PHE A 36 -20.42 -8.12 -20.95
CA PHE A 36 -20.33 -6.74 -20.46
C PHE A 36 -20.08 -5.75 -21.59
N ASP A 37 -19.22 -6.09 -22.55
CA ASP A 37 -18.95 -5.30 -23.75
C ASP A 37 -20.20 -5.10 -24.63
N ALA A 38 -21.01 -6.15 -24.79
CA ALA A 38 -22.27 -6.08 -25.51
C ALA A 38 -23.28 -5.17 -24.79
N LEU A 39 -23.34 -5.22 -23.46
CA LEU A 39 -24.17 -4.29 -22.69
C LEU A 39 -23.68 -2.84 -22.80
N VAL A 40 -22.36 -2.63 -22.82
CA VAL A 40 -21.77 -1.30 -23.03
C VAL A 40 -22.12 -0.78 -24.43
N ALA A 41 -22.07 -1.62 -25.46
CA ALA A 41 -22.49 -1.25 -26.81
C ALA A 41 -23.98 -0.89 -26.88
N LEU A 42 -24.85 -1.67 -26.22
CA LEU A 42 -26.28 -1.35 -26.08
C LEU A 42 -26.48 -0.01 -25.35
N ALA A 43 -25.73 0.24 -24.28
CA ALA A 43 -25.80 1.49 -23.53
C ALA A 43 -25.39 2.70 -24.38
N TYR A 44 -24.35 2.55 -25.20
CA TYR A 44 -23.93 3.57 -26.16
C TYR A 44 -25.04 3.88 -27.17
N GLN A 45 -25.63 2.86 -27.80
CA GLN A 45 -26.75 3.03 -28.74
C GLN A 45 -27.99 3.65 -28.07
N ALA A 46 -28.26 3.28 -26.83
CA ALA A 46 -29.34 3.83 -26.01
C ALA A 46 -29.04 5.23 -25.48
N ARG A 47 -27.88 5.84 -25.81
CA ARG A 47 -27.42 7.15 -25.32
C ARG A 47 -27.36 7.24 -23.80
N VAL A 48 -27.06 6.12 -23.15
CA VAL A 48 -26.80 6.06 -21.71
C VAL A 48 -25.39 6.59 -21.45
N GLN A 49 -25.26 7.51 -20.51
CA GLN A 49 -23.97 8.12 -20.17
C GLN A 49 -22.99 7.10 -19.56
N LEU A 50 -21.88 6.85 -20.25
CA LEU A 50 -20.81 5.91 -19.86
C LEU A 50 -19.62 6.56 -19.12
N TRP A 51 -19.72 7.83 -18.72
CA TRP A 51 -18.71 8.47 -17.87
C TRP A 51 -19.28 8.74 -16.47
N SER A 52 -18.39 8.72 -15.48
CA SER A 52 -18.70 9.07 -14.10
C SER A 52 -17.48 9.77 -13.51
N ASP A 53 -17.72 10.79 -12.72
CA ASP A 53 -16.78 11.27 -11.72
C ASP A 53 -16.89 10.41 -10.45
N GLY A 54 -15.81 10.41 -9.67
CA GLY A 54 -15.74 9.77 -8.36
C GLY A 54 -14.98 10.70 -7.42
N PHE A 55 -15.51 10.92 -6.23
CA PHE A 55 -14.93 11.81 -5.23
C PHE A 55 -15.01 11.16 -3.86
N TYR A 56 -13.93 11.25 -3.10
CA TYR A 56 -13.88 10.84 -1.71
C TYR A 56 -13.06 11.85 -0.91
N ALA A 57 -13.64 12.31 0.20
CA ALA A 57 -12.95 13.13 1.19
C ALA A 57 -13.11 12.47 2.56
N THR A 58 -12.00 12.20 3.23
CA THR A 58 -12.00 11.52 4.52
C THR A 58 -12.76 12.36 5.56
N PRO A 59 -13.85 11.83 6.15
CA PRO A 59 -14.70 12.62 7.04
C PRO A 59 -14.12 12.73 8.44
N GLY A 60 -14.52 13.78 9.17
CA GLY A 60 -14.31 13.89 10.62
C GLY A 60 -12.89 14.21 11.08
N LEU A 61 -12.00 14.61 10.17
CA LEU A 61 -10.65 15.05 10.51
C LEU A 61 -10.66 16.52 10.97
N HIS A 62 -10.08 16.79 12.15
CA HIS A 62 -9.87 18.15 12.66
C HIS A 62 -8.64 18.15 13.57
N TRP A 63 -7.83 19.21 13.51
CA TRP A 63 -6.62 19.32 14.31
C TRP A 63 -6.25 20.78 14.51
N ASP A 64 -6.07 21.20 15.76
CA ASP A 64 -5.53 22.51 16.12
C ASP A 64 -4.01 22.38 16.36
N ARG A 65 -3.23 23.04 15.51
CA ARG A 65 -1.76 23.03 15.57
C ARG A 65 -1.20 23.78 16.78
N ASN A 66 -1.92 24.76 17.34
CA ASN A 66 -1.43 25.56 18.46
C ASN A 66 -1.56 24.80 19.79
N THR A 67 -2.65 24.04 19.94
CA THR A 67 -2.93 23.27 21.16
C THR A 67 -2.51 21.80 21.03
N LEU A 68 -2.19 21.33 19.82
CA LEU A 68 -1.92 19.93 19.49
C LEU A 68 -3.08 19.00 19.87
N GLN A 69 -4.32 19.48 19.68
CA GLN A 69 -5.54 18.74 20.02
C GLN A 69 -6.42 18.51 18.80
N GLY A 70 -7.11 17.37 18.78
CA GLY A 70 -8.11 17.01 17.78
C GLY A 70 -7.98 15.55 17.33
N LYS A 71 -8.63 15.24 16.21
CA LYS A 71 -8.58 13.95 15.51
C LYS A 71 -7.91 14.13 14.13
N PRO A 72 -6.57 14.05 14.04
CA PRO A 72 -5.85 14.23 12.78
C PRO A 72 -5.87 12.99 11.88
N PHE A 73 -6.13 11.80 12.44
CA PHE A 73 -6.13 10.52 11.71
C PHE A 73 -7.51 9.85 11.78
N TYR A 74 -7.90 9.18 10.68
CA TYR A 74 -9.21 8.52 10.58
C TYR A 74 -9.22 7.17 11.31
N TYR A 75 -8.15 6.39 11.13
CA TYR A 75 -7.82 5.15 11.84
C TYR A 75 -6.29 5.09 12.04
N PHE A 76 -5.84 4.11 12.80
CA PHE A 76 -4.42 3.81 13.01
C PHE A 76 -4.13 2.40 12.50
N ALA A 77 -2.98 2.23 11.85
CA ALA A 77 -2.42 0.92 11.56
C ALA A 77 -1.47 0.53 12.70
N TYR A 78 -1.51 -0.74 13.09
CA TYR A 78 -0.68 -1.28 14.16
C TYR A 78 0.22 -2.38 13.62
N GLY A 79 1.29 -2.68 14.34
CA GLY A 79 2.15 -3.79 14.00
C GLY A 79 3.26 -3.97 15.04
N ALA A 80 3.86 -5.15 15.02
CA ALA A 80 5.01 -5.47 15.84
C ALA A 80 6.02 -6.26 15.00
N ALA A 81 7.30 -6.06 15.28
CA ALA A 81 8.38 -6.83 14.69
C ALA A 81 9.35 -7.28 15.78
N CYS A 82 9.87 -8.49 15.63
CA CYS A 82 10.95 -9.05 16.44
C CYS A 82 12.10 -9.41 15.52
N ALA A 83 13.31 -8.98 15.87
CA ALA A 83 14.52 -9.25 15.11
C ALA A 83 15.60 -9.84 16.01
N GLU A 84 16.27 -10.87 15.51
CA GLU A 84 17.44 -11.49 16.14
C GLU A 84 18.69 -11.13 15.32
N VAL A 85 19.69 -10.57 15.99
CA VAL A 85 20.92 -10.09 15.36
C VAL A 85 22.15 -10.69 16.03
N LEU A 86 23.15 -11.02 15.23
CA LEU A 86 24.50 -11.32 15.69
C LEU A 86 25.35 -10.06 15.59
N VAL A 87 26.17 -9.78 16.61
CA VAL A 87 27.12 -8.65 16.61
C VAL A 87 28.50 -9.17 16.98
N ASP A 88 29.49 -8.90 16.12
CA ASP A 88 30.90 -9.09 16.44
C ASP A 88 31.35 -7.93 17.34
N THR A 89 31.72 -8.24 18.57
CA THR A 89 32.10 -7.26 19.59
C THR A 89 33.49 -6.66 19.39
N LEU A 90 34.32 -7.25 18.53
CA LEU A 90 35.65 -6.74 18.20
C LEU A 90 35.61 -5.73 17.05
N THR A 91 34.78 -5.98 16.04
CA THR A 91 34.71 -5.17 14.82
C THR A 91 33.49 -4.25 14.75
N GLY A 92 32.42 -4.58 15.47
CA GLY A 92 31.11 -3.92 15.36
C GLY A 92 30.28 -4.40 14.17
N GLU A 93 30.79 -5.33 13.35
CA GLU A 93 30.00 -5.94 12.28
C GLU A 93 28.79 -6.67 12.85
N HIS A 94 27.68 -6.63 12.13
CA HIS A 94 26.46 -7.29 12.55
C HIS A 94 25.78 -8.01 11.39
N LYS A 95 24.94 -8.98 11.73
CA LYS A 95 24.12 -9.71 10.77
C LYS A 95 22.73 -9.95 11.34
N LEU A 96 21.70 -9.61 10.57
CA LEU A 96 20.32 -10.00 10.86
C LEU A 96 20.18 -11.51 10.62
N LEU A 97 19.87 -12.26 11.68
CA LEU A 97 19.71 -13.72 11.62
C LEU A 97 18.28 -14.12 11.29
N ARG A 98 17.32 -13.41 11.89
CA ARG A 98 15.89 -13.72 11.81
C ARG A 98 15.06 -12.46 12.02
N ALA A 99 13.92 -12.37 11.33
CA ALA A 99 12.88 -11.40 11.59
C ALA A 99 11.47 -12.04 11.49
N ASP A 100 10.60 -11.66 12.43
CA ASP A 100 9.17 -11.98 12.44
C ASP A 100 8.37 -10.69 12.55
N VAL A 101 7.39 -10.49 11.68
CA VAL A 101 6.56 -9.28 11.64
C VAL A 101 5.08 -9.68 11.63
N LEU A 102 4.31 -9.04 12.50
CA LEU A 102 2.84 -9.10 12.50
C LEU A 102 2.32 -7.68 12.27
N HIS A 103 1.58 -7.45 11.18
CA HIS A 103 1.12 -6.11 10.82
C HIS A 103 -0.39 -6.10 10.55
N ASP A 104 -1.07 -5.11 11.10
CA ASP A 104 -2.49 -4.84 10.89
C ASP A 104 -2.68 -3.94 9.66
N VAL A 105 -3.38 -4.49 8.67
CA VAL A 105 -3.75 -3.83 7.42
C VAL A 105 -5.28 -3.72 7.27
N GLY A 106 -6.04 -4.02 8.34
CA GLY A 106 -7.48 -4.21 8.29
C GLY A 106 -7.86 -5.35 7.34
N THR A 107 -8.86 -5.10 6.49
CA THR A 107 -9.21 -6.05 5.42
C THR A 107 -8.36 -5.76 4.19
N SER A 108 -7.31 -6.55 4.00
CA SER A 108 -6.42 -6.44 2.85
C SER A 108 -7.18 -6.52 1.52
N LEU A 109 -6.90 -5.57 0.63
CA LEU A 109 -7.39 -5.60 -0.75
C LEU A 109 -6.62 -6.61 -1.60
N ASN A 110 -5.33 -6.76 -1.32
CA ASN A 110 -4.46 -7.75 -1.96
C ASN A 110 -3.34 -8.17 -0.99
N PRO A 111 -3.47 -9.33 -0.33
CA PRO A 111 -2.52 -9.76 0.69
C PRO A 111 -1.07 -9.88 0.19
N ALA A 112 -0.87 -10.24 -1.09
CA ALA A 112 0.48 -10.38 -1.63
C ALA A 112 1.20 -9.04 -1.78
N ILE A 113 0.46 -7.99 -2.15
CA ILE A 113 1.01 -6.63 -2.24
C ILE A 113 1.32 -6.10 -0.85
N ASP A 114 0.40 -6.27 0.10
CA ASP A 114 0.58 -5.78 1.47
C ASP A 114 1.77 -6.45 2.16
N ILE A 115 1.93 -7.76 2.01
CA ILE A 115 3.10 -8.50 2.50
C ILE A 115 4.39 -7.92 1.89
N GLY A 116 4.45 -7.74 0.57
CA GLY A 116 5.62 -7.18 -0.10
C GLY A 116 5.95 -5.74 0.35
N GLN A 117 4.94 -4.93 0.66
CA GLN A 117 5.13 -3.60 1.23
C GLN A 117 5.76 -3.67 2.63
N ILE A 118 5.25 -4.57 3.49
CA ILE A 118 5.77 -4.75 4.85
C ILE A 118 7.22 -5.27 4.81
N GLU A 119 7.51 -6.24 3.95
CA GLU A 119 8.86 -6.79 3.76
C GLU A 119 9.84 -5.69 3.31
N GLY A 120 9.46 -4.93 2.28
CA GLY A 120 10.28 -3.84 1.76
C GLY A 120 10.51 -2.73 2.78
N ALA A 121 9.45 -2.29 3.47
CA ALA A 121 9.53 -1.25 4.50
C ALA A 121 10.37 -1.69 5.70
N PHE A 122 10.29 -2.96 6.11
CA PHE A 122 11.12 -3.49 7.18
C PHE A 122 12.61 -3.46 6.82
N ILE A 123 12.99 -3.95 5.63
CA ILE A 123 14.39 -3.94 5.18
C ILE A 123 14.89 -2.51 4.98
N GLN A 124 14.05 -1.62 4.45
CA GLN A 124 14.39 -0.20 4.32
C GLN A 124 14.59 0.47 5.69
N GLY A 125 13.72 0.18 6.66
CA GLY A 125 13.86 0.68 8.03
C GLY A 125 15.10 0.12 8.74
N MET A 126 15.45 -1.14 8.49
CA MET A 126 16.70 -1.72 8.96
C MET A 126 17.90 -0.95 8.38
N GLY A 127 17.97 -0.78 7.06
CA GLY A 127 19.05 -0.05 6.39
C GLY A 127 19.23 1.36 6.96
N TRP A 128 18.13 2.10 7.10
CA TRP A 128 18.11 3.43 7.70
C TRP A 128 18.77 3.50 9.08
N LEU A 129 18.60 2.47 9.91
CA LEU A 129 19.10 2.45 11.29
C LEU A 129 20.45 1.75 11.45
N THR A 130 21.00 1.13 10.41
CA THR A 130 22.22 0.32 10.52
C THR A 130 23.33 0.70 9.55
N SER A 131 23.06 0.80 8.25
CA SER A 131 24.09 0.93 7.21
C SER A 131 24.02 2.23 6.41
N GLU A 132 22.86 2.87 6.39
CA GLU A 132 22.61 4.09 5.63
C GLU A 132 23.08 5.33 6.39
N GLU A 133 24.23 5.88 5.99
CA GLU A 133 24.80 7.07 6.61
C GLU A 133 24.99 8.20 5.58
N LEU A 134 24.41 9.37 5.89
CA LEU A 134 24.68 10.59 5.16
C LEU A 134 25.82 11.36 5.84
N TRP A 135 26.91 11.58 5.10
CA TRP A 135 28.07 12.30 5.60
C TRP A 135 28.38 13.53 4.75
N TRP A 136 28.56 14.67 5.40
CA TRP A 136 28.88 15.95 4.76
C TRP A 136 30.24 16.45 5.24
N GLN A 137 30.95 17.17 4.37
CA GLN A 137 32.16 17.88 4.79
C GLN A 137 31.81 18.99 5.80
N PRO A 138 32.67 19.22 6.81
CA PRO A 138 32.50 20.32 7.75
C PRO A 138 32.39 21.68 7.07
N MET A 139 31.67 22.60 7.72
CA MET A 139 31.66 24.01 7.29
C MET A 139 32.96 24.69 7.74
N ASP A 140 34.04 24.48 7.00
CA ASP A 140 35.38 24.96 7.31
C ASP A 140 35.85 26.14 6.42
N GLY A 141 34.97 26.63 5.53
CA GLY A 141 35.29 27.72 4.60
C GLY A 141 36.09 27.28 3.37
N SER A 142 36.41 26.00 3.22
CA SER A 142 37.00 25.46 2.00
C SER A 142 35.99 25.45 0.84
N ARG A 143 36.49 25.29 -0.40
CA ARG A 143 35.61 25.16 -1.59
C ARG A 143 34.66 23.95 -1.54
N HIS A 144 34.91 23.00 -0.64
CA HIS A 144 34.12 21.76 -0.50
C HIS A 144 33.31 21.73 0.80
N ALA A 145 33.30 22.82 1.58
CA ALA A 145 32.52 22.95 2.80
C ALA A 145 31.03 22.62 2.55
N GLY A 146 30.43 21.78 3.39
CA GLY A 146 29.04 21.36 3.26
C GLY A 146 28.74 20.39 2.12
N LYS A 147 29.75 19.91 1.38
CA LYS A 147 29.55 18.94 0.29
C LYS A 147 29.10 17.59 0.85
N LEU A 148 28.03 17.01 0.29
CA LEU A 148 27.63 15.63 0.58
C LEU A 148 28.64 14.66 -0.03
N MET A 149 29.18 13.78 0.80
CA MET A 149 30.26 12.89 0.45
C MET A 149 29.75 11.49 0.11
N THR A 150 28.68 11.03 0.77
CA THR A 150 27.99 9.77 0.45
C THR A 150 26.93 9.97 -0.65
N HIS A 151 27.37 10.42 -1.83
CA HIS A 151 26.49 10.87 -2.94
C HIS A 151 26.28 9.82 -4.04
N ALA A 152 26.78 8.59 -3.84
CA ALA A 152 26.67 7.49 -4.80
C ALA A 152 26.51 6.13 -4.10
N PRO A 153 25.99 5.08 -4.76
CA PRO A 153 25.85 3.72 -4.18
C PRO A 153 27.18 3.09 -3.74
N SER A 154 28.29 3.55 -4.33
CA SER A 154 29.64 3.17 -3.92
C SER A 154 29.98 3.68 -2.51
N THR A 155 29.33 4.75 -2.06
CA THR A 155 29.59 5.44 -0.78
C THR A 155 28.40 5.43 0.20
N TYR A 156 27.17 5.24 -0.29
CA TYR A 156 25.94 5.13 0.50
C TYR A 156 25.42 3.70 0.42
N LYS A 157 25.32 3.01 1.55
CA LYS A 157 25.11 1.55 1.61
C LYS A 157 23.69 1.22 2.04
N ILE A 158 22.81 1.11 1.06
CA ILE A 158 21.50 0.47 1.25
C ILE A 158 21.66 -1.04 1.46
N PRO A 159 20.70 -1.69 2.12
CA PRO A 159 20.67 -3.15 2.23
C PRO A 159 20.67 -3.82 0.85
N THR A 160 21.37 -4.94 0.79
CA THR A 160 21.47 -5.83 -0.37
C THR A 160 20.73 -7.13 -0.12
N ALA A 161 20.63 -7.99 -1.14
CA ALA A 161 19.99 -9.30 -0.99
C ALA A 161 20.64 -10.19 0.08
N ASN A 162 21.92 -9.98 0.40
CA ASN A 162 22.64 -10.76 1.42
C ASN A 162 22.34 -10.30 2.86
N ASP A 163 21.76 -9.10 3.01
CA ASP A 163 21.42 -8.52 4.31
C ASP A 163 20.02 -8.96 4.78
N VAL A 164 19.24 -9.57 3.88
CA VAL A 164 17.95 -10.18 4.20
C VAL A 164 18.19 -11.52 4.92
N PRO A 165 17.57 -11.76 6.09
CA PRO A 165 17.76 -13.01 6.82
C PRO A 165 17.10 -14.17 6.09
N ALA A 166 17.68 -15.37 6.21
CA ALA A 166 17.08 -16.58 5.64
C ALA A 166 15.71 -16.91 6.27
N HIS A 167 15.51 -16.55 7.54
CA HIS A 167 14.22 -16.59 8.20
C HIS A 167 13.63 -15.18 8.26
N PHE A 168 12.77 -14.86 7.30
CA PHE A 168 11.99 -13.63 7.30
C PHE A 168 10.51 -13.99 7.14
N GLN A 169 9.72 -13.81 8.22
CA GLN A 169 8.31 -14.16 8.20
C GLN A 169 7.43 -12.94 8.47
N VAL A 170 6.56 -12.63 7.52
CA VAL A 170 5.55 -11.57 7.64
C VAL A 170 4.16 -12.20 7.69
N GLN A 171 3.36 -11.79 8.66
CA GLN A 171 1.97 -12.20 8.81
C GLN A 171 1.07 -10.96 8.91
N LEU A 172 -0.10 -11.04 8.27
CA LEU A 172 -1.14 -10.03 8.40
C LEU A 172 -2.01 -10.35 9.61
N TYR A 173 -2.35 -9.34 10.40
CA TYR A 173 -3.24 -9.50 11.54
C TYR A 173 -4.66 -9.80 11.03
N GLY A 174 -5.19 -10.97 11.39
CA GLY A 174 -6.40 -11.54 10.78
C GLY A 174 -7.75 -11.01 11.28
N GLN A 175 -7.80 -9.90 12.01
CA GLN A 175 -9.06 -9.30 12.43
C GLN A 175 -9.36 -8.02 11.66
N ALA A 176 -10.60 -7.88 11.19
CA ALA A 176 -11.08 -6.63 10.60
C ALA A 176 -11.22 -5.58 11.71
N ASN A 177 -10.66 -4.39 11.47
CA ASN A 177 -10.84 -3.20 12.29
C ASN A 177 -12.25 -2.60 12.17
#